data_AF-T1BWG2-F1
#
_entry.id   AF-T1BWG2-F1
#
_cell.length_a   1.000
_cell.length_b   1.000
_cell.length_c   1.000
_cell.angle_alpha   90.00
_cell.angle_beta   90.00
_cell.angle_gamma   90.00
#
_symmetry.space_group_name_H-M   'P 1'
#
loop_
_entity.id
_entity.type
_entity.pdbx_description
1 polymer ?
#
loop_
_entity_poly.entity_id
_entity_poly.type
_entity_poly.pdbx_seq_one_letter_code
_entity_poly.pdbx_strand_id
1 'polypeptide(L)'
;FYSCLIYVPRERFSAGVRERLEHMLRDALSGDRIDSQVLVDESPLARLYAVVRPRAGAHVQIDVAALEQSVAALSRNWHDDLREVLIHRHGEEKGLRLANRFGRLLPTDYIEDVGAELAADDAQHLAGLRGADDAAITLYRVGGSGALRFKIIHFGAPVPLSDALPMLENLGVRISAEHLLELEMHGTPVTIHDFDLAEPVGLAFPVASVAVPFAEAFAAIWRGQAENDGFNRLVLGARLEWRQVAVLRGYCKYLLQVGLPYSQPYMEEVIGRYPLIAGLLIELFLARFDPRREQHDAAAQAQFKIEIEALADAGLRQRNPALIEDLVQAMALPRAEQVARIEQALKAALDDVQSLDDDRILRLFLGVVRATLRTGYFQRPGGAMREYINYKFDCARVPELPKPRPYREIFVYSPRVEGIHLRFGPVARGGLRWSDRREDFRTEVLGLVKAQMVKNTVIVPVGSKGGFFVKRPPVGGEREAQLAEG
;
A
#
# COMPACT_ATOMS: atom_id res chain seq x y z
N PHE A 1 -23.86 46.25 1.77
CA PHE A 1 -22.76 45.27 1.87
C PHE A 1 -21.61 45.95 2.59
N TYR A 2 -20.77 45.19 3.28
CA TYR A 2 -19.57 45.67 3.96
C TYR A 2 -18.34 45.16 3.21
N SER A 3 -17.34 46.02 3.07
CA SER A 3 -16.04 45.67 2.50
C SER A 3 -15.03 45.69 3.64
N CYS A 4 -14.38 44.55 3.86
CA CYS A 4 -13.45 44.33 4.97
C CYS A 4 -12.08 44.01 4.39
N LEU A 5 -11.06 44.73 4.85
CA LEU A 5 -9.67 44.46 4.53
C LEU A 5 -8.96 44.10 5.83
N ILE A 6 -8.58 42.83 5.95
CA ILE A 6 -8.01 42.28 7.18
C ILE A 6 -6.54 41.99 6.95
N TYR A 7 -5.72 42.42 7.91
CA TYR A 7 -4.28 42.18 7.93
C TYR A 7 -3.94 41.26 9.09
N VAL A 8 -3.34 40.13 8.79
CA VAL A 8 -2.85 39.17 9.78
C VAL A 8 -1.36 38.97 9.54
N PRO A 9 -0.50 38.85 10.57
CA PRO A 9 0.87 38.39 10.37
C PRO A 9 0.87 37.17 9.46
N ARG A 10 1.57 37.24 8.33
CA ARG A 10 1.60 36.13 7.36
C ARG A 10 1.93 34.83 8.06
N GLU A 11 2.86 34.92 9.02
CA GLU A 11 3.28 33.84 9.90
C GLU A 11 2.20 33.04 10.64
N ARG A 12 0.99 33.59 10.74
CA ARG A 12 -0.12 33.04 11.52
C ARG A 12 -1.43 33.04 10.74
N PHE A 13 -1.39 33.21 9.43
CA PHE A 13 -2.54 33.07 8.56
C PHE A 13 -2.67 31.59 8.16
N SER A 14 -3.89 31.12 7.87
CA SER A 14 -4.14 29.79 7.32
C SER A 14 -5.53 29.65 6.74
N ALA A 15 -5.81 28.58 5.99
CA ALA A 15 -7.15 28.24 5.53
C ALA A 15 -8.14 28.15 6.71
N GLY A 16 -7.73 27.54 7.83
CA GLY A 16 -8.54 27.51 9.05
C GLY A 16 -8.73 28.89 9.69
N VAL A 17 -7.68 29.72 9.73
CA VAL A 17 -7.82 31.12 10.19
C VAL A 17 -8.74 31.92 9.27
N ARG A 18 -8.66 31.73 7.95
CA ARG A 18 -9.54 32.36 6.96
C ARG A 18 -10.99 31.96 7.18
N GLU A 19 -11.30 30.67 7.29
CA GLU A 19 -12.68 30.21 7.52
C GLU A 19 -13.27 30.78 8.82
N ARG A 20 -12.46 30.83 9.88
CA ARG A 20 -12.87 31.44 11.16
C ARG A 20 -13.05 32.94 11.05
N LEU A 21 -12.18 33.64 10.31
CA LEU A 21 -12.33 35.07 10.03
C LEU A 21 -13.61 35.35 9.23
N GLU A 22 -13.91 34.52 8.23
CA GLU A 22 -15.14 34.63 7.45
C GLU A 22 -16.39 34.41 8.30
N HIS A 23 -16.36 33.40 9.16
CA HIS A 23 -17.46 33.13 10.11
C HIS A 23 -17.64 34.30 11.07
N MET A 24 -16.56 34.78 11.68
CA MET A 24 -16.56 35.93 12.59
C MET A 24 -17.13 37.20 11.92
N LEU A 25 -16.70 37.51 10.69
CA LEU A 25 -17.20 38.66 9.93
C LEU A 25 -18.68 38.49 9.55
N ARG A 26 -19.10 37.27 9.20
CA ARG A 26 -20.50 36.98 8.87
C ARG A 26 -21.39 37.21 10.09
N ASP A 27 -20.99 36.74 11.26
CA ASP A 27 -21.76 36.90 12.49
C ASP A 27 -21.79 38.36 12.94
N ALA A 28 -20.62 39.00 13.02
CA ALA A 28 -20.49 40.37 13.51
C ALA A 28 -21.21 41.39 12.60
N LEU A 29 -21.28 41.12 11.30
CA LEU A 29 -21.93 42.00 10.32
C LEU A 29 -23.31 41.52 9.89
N SER A 30 -23.90 40.55 10.62
CA SER A 30 -25.24 39.99 10.31
C SER A 30 -25.38 39.58 8.83
N GLY A 31 -24.34 38.96 8.29
CA GLY A 31 -24.17 38.55 6.91
C GLY A 31 -24.94 37.29 6.54
N ASP A 32 -25.62 37.29 5.38
CA ASP A 32 -26.15 36.08 4.76
C ASP A 32 -25.14 35.43 3.79
N ARG A 33 -24.31 36.24 3.14
CA ARG A 33 -23.26 35.79 2.23
C ARG A 33 -21.97 36.56 2.46
N ILE A 34 -20.85 35.88 2.30
CA ILE A 34 -19.50 36.45 2.30
C ILE A 34 -18.75 35.88 1.10
N ASP A 35 -18.10 36.74 0.35
CA ASP A 35 -17.12 36.37 -0.66
C ASP A 35 -15.77 36.89 -0.19
N SER A 36 -14.70 36.10 -0.31
CA SER A 36 -13.38 36.51 0.15
C SER A 36 -12.29 36.09 -0.85
N GLN A 37 -11.24 36.90 -0.92
CA GLN A 37 -10.01 36.56 -1.64
C GLN A 37 -8.80 36.89 -0.78
N VAL A 38 -7.81 36.01 -0.81
CA VAL A 38 -6.51 36.28 -0.20
C VAL A 38 -5.67 37.02 -1.24
N LEU A 39 -5.15 38.17 -0.85
CA LEU A 39 -4.22 38.97 -1.62
C LEU A 39 -2.81 38.68 -1.07
N VAL A 40 -2.00 38.02 -1.89
CA VAL A 40 -0.62 37.67 -1.56
C VAL A 40 0.32 38.65 -2.25
N ASP A 41 1.23 39.24 -1.48
CA ASP A 41 2.32 40.11 -1.96
C ASP A 41 3.54 39.97 -1.04
N GLU A 42 4.60 40.74 -1.29
CA GLU A 42 5.86 40.68 -0.54
C GLU A 42 5.77 41.23 0.91
N SER A 43 4.59 41.67 1.37
CA SER A 43 4.37 42.16 2.73
C SER A 43 4.53 41.05 3.80
N PRO A 44 5.01 41.39 5.00
CA PRO A 44 4.97 40.48 6.16
C PRO A 44 3.53 40.21 6.68
N LEU A 45 2.51 40.83 6.08
CA LEU A 45 1.10 40.68 6.44
C LEU A 45 0.34 40.00 5.30
N ALA A 46 -0.37 38.92 5.60
CA ALA A 46 -1.39 38.36 4.72
C ALA A 46 -2.60 39.30 4.69
N ARG A 47 -3.11 39.59 3.49
CA ARG A 47 -4.27 40.45 3.29
C ARG A 47 -5.47 39.64 2.87
N LEU A 48 -6.53 39.63 3.67
CA LEU A 48 -7.82 39.05 3.30
C LEU A 48 -8.77 40.18 2.91
N TYR A 49 -9.22 40.17 1.65
CA TYR A 49 -10.28 41.07 1.20
C TYR A 49 -11.60 40.30 1.21
N ALA A 50 -12.55 40.75 2.03
CA ALA A 50 -13.84 40.09 2.20
C ALA A 50 -15.00 41.07 1.96
N VAL A 51 -16.04 40.61 1.27
CA VAL A 51 -17.27 41.36 1.00
C VAL A 51 -18.44 40.65 1.66
N VAL A 52 -19.00 41.25 2.70
CA VAL A 52 -20.12 40.69 3.47
C VAL A 52 -21.44 41.35 3.05
N ARG A 53 -22.45 40.54 2.70
CA ARG A 53 -23.80 41.01 2.37
C ARG A 53 -24.73 40.77 3.57
N PRO A 54 -25.17 41.83 4.28
CA PRO A 54 -26.04 41.70 5.44
C PRO A 54 -27.46 41.29 5.07
N ARG A 55 -28.18 40.73 6.05
CA ARG A 55 -29.63 40.47 5.98
C ARG A 55 -30.42 41.76 5.74
N ALA A 56 -31.54 41.65 5.04
CA ALA A 56 -32.44 42.78 4.80
C ALA A 56 -32.94 43.37 6.13
N GLY A 57 -32.75 44.67 6.33
CA GLY A 57 -33.14 45.39 7.55
C GLY A 57 -32.17 45.29 8.73
N ALA A 58 -31.01 44.66 8.56
CA ALA A 58 -29.99 44.62 9.61
C ALA A 58 -29.34 45.99 9.83
N HIS A 59 -29.39 46.49 11.06
CA HIS A 59 -28.63 47.64 11.52
C HIS A 59 -27.49 47.17 12.42
N VAL A 60 -26.28 47.14 11.89
CA VAL A 60 -25.08 46.74 12.63
C VAL A 60 -24.32 47.99 13.05
N GLN A 61 -24.09 48.15 14.36
CA GLN A 61 -23.08 49.07 14.87
C GLN A 61 -21.72 48.37 14.80
N ILE A 62 -20.79 48.94 14.04
CA ILE A 62 -19.46 48.36 13.83
C ILE A 62 -18.53 48.87 14.92
N ASP A 63 -18.11 47.97 15.81
CA ASP A 63 -16.99 48.19 16.70
C ASP A 63 -15.72 47.62 16.07
N VAL A 64 -14.94 48.49 15.44
CA VAL A 64 -13.70 48.11 14.75
C VAL A 64 -12.68 47.56 15.75
N ALA A 65 -12.60 48.10 16.96
CA ALA A 65 -11.64 47.64 17.96
C ALA A 65 -11.97 46.23 18.46
N ALA A 66 -13.25 45.92 18.65
CA ALA A 66 -13.70 44.56 19.00
C ALA A 66 -13.44 43.55 17.87
N LEU A 67 -13.64 43.98 16.60
CA LEU A 67 -13.31 43.16 15.43
C LEU A 67 -11.80 42.91 15.32
N GLU A 68 -10.96 43.93 15.49
CA GLU A 68 -9.49 43.81 15.48
C GLU A 68 -8.98 42.87 16.58
N GLN A 69 -9.53 42.96 17.80
CA GLN A 69 -9.21 42.02 18.88
C GLN A 69 -9.59 40.58 18.55
N SER A 70 -10.75 40.39 17.90
CA SER A 70 -11.23 39.08 17.47
C SER A 70 -10.31 38.47 16.40
N VAL A 71 -9.88 39.28 15.41
CA VAL A 71 -8.89 38.88 14.40
C VAL A 71 -7.58 38.43 15.05
N ALA A 72 -7.05 39.21 16.00
CA ALA A 72 -5.79 38.91 16.68
C ALA A 72 -5.84 37.67 17.59
N ALA A 73 -7.02 37.29 18.07
CA ALA A 73 -7.23 36.07 18.84
C ALA A 73 -7.24 34.83 17.93
N LEU A 74 -8.01 34.86 16.84
CA LEU A 74 -8.15 33.74 15.90
C LEU A 74 -6.83 33.27 15.28
N SER A 75 -5.88 34.19 15.12
CA SER A 75 -4.52 33.94 14.63
C SER A 75 -3.61 33.25 15.66
N ARG A 76 -3.80 33.51 16.95
CA ARG A 76 -3.08 32.80 18.03
C ARG A 76 -3.62 31.39 18.25
N ASN A 77 -4.89 31.16 17.94
CA ASN A 77 -5.58 29.91 18.25
C ASN A 77 -4.97 28.66 17.58
N TRP A 78 -4.30 28.70 16.42
CA TRP A 78 -3.85 27.46 15.77
C TRP A 78 -2.86 26.63 16.61
N HIS A 79 -1.86 27.26 17.23
CA HIS A 79 -0.88 26.55 18.07
C HIS A 79 -1.51 26.06 19.38
N ASP A 80 -2.47 26.84 19.91
CA ASP A 80 -3.26 26.44 21.07
C ASP A 80 -4.19 25.26 20.72
N ASP A 81 -4.85 25.28 19.56
CA ASP A 81 -5.69 24.21 19.00
C ASP A 81 -4.85 22.92 18.83
N LEU A 82 -3.66 23.02 18.22
CA LEU A 82 -2.72 21.89 18.10
C LEU A 82 -2.33 21.33 19.47
N ARG A 83 -2.02 22.21 20.43
CA ARG A 83 -1.67 21.80 21.79
C ARG A 83 -2.83 21.08 22.45
N GLU A 84 -4.04 21.61 22.35
CA GLU A 84 -5.26 20.99 22.91
C GLU A 84 -5.52 19.62 22.29
N VAL A 85 -5.43 19.49 20.97
CA VAL A 85 -5.57 18.20 20.27
C VAL A 85 -4.53 17.20 20.77
N LEU A 86 -3.26 17.59 20.87
CA LEU A 86 -2.19 16.71 21.35
C LEU A 86 -2.37 16.29 22.81
N ILE A 87 -2.80 17.21 23.68
CA ILE A 87 -3.11 16.92 25.09
C ILE A 87 -4.29 15.96 25.19
N HIS A 88 -5.36 16.21 24.43
CA HIS A 88 -6.55 15.37 24.43
C HIS A 88 -6.22 13.93 23.96
N ARG A 89 -5.41 13.78 22.91
CA ARG A 89 -5.05 12.46 22.33
C ARG A 89 -4.01 11.68 23.15
N HIS A 90 -3.13 12.35 23.88
CA HIS A 90 -1.96 11.70 24.49
C HIS A 90 -1.79 11.94 25.99
N GLY A 91 -2.71 12.67 26.62
CA GLY A 91 -2.59 13.14 27.99
C GLY A 91 -1.70 14.38 28.10
N GLU A 92 -1.84 15.10 29.21
CA GLU A 92 -1.23 16.41 29.43
C GLU A 92 0.30 16.40 29.26
N GLU A 93 1.00 15.48 29.94
CA GLU A 93 2.47 15.46 29.93
C GLU A 93 3.07 15.14 28.55
N LYS A 94 2.55 14.12 27.86
CA LYS A 94 3.03 13.72 26.54
C LYS A 94 2.58 14.71 25.46
N GLY A 95 1.33 15.19 25.53
CA GLY A 95 0.78 16.18 24.62
C GLY A 95 1.55 17.50 24.64
N LEU A 96 1.83 18.04 25.84
CA LEU A 96 2.67 19.24 26.00
C LEU A 96 4.07 19.04 25.45
N ARG A 97 4.69 17.87 25.67
CA ARG A 97 6.02 17.56 25.10
C ARG A 97 5.99 17.58 23.57
N LEU A 98 4.97 16.96 22.95
CA LEU A 98 4.81 16.97 21.49
C LEU A 98 4.57 18.40 20.96
N ALA A 99 3.67 19.16 21.59
CA ALA A 99 3.35 20.53 21.16
C ALA A 99 4.57 21.46 21.26
N ASN A 100 5.32 21.39 22.36
CA ASN A 100 6.50 22.22 22.57
C ASN A 100 7.66 21.85 21.64
N ARG A 101 7.82 20.55 21.35
CA ARG A 101 8.91 20.05 20.51
C ARG A 101 8.63 20.25 19.02
N PHE A 102 7.42 19.96 18.56
CA PHE A 102 7.09 19.92 17.13
C PHE A 102 6.28 21.13 16.68
N GLY A 103 5.35 21.63 17.50
CA GLY A 103 4.52 22.78 17.14
C GLY A 103 5.34 24.03 16.79
N ARG A 104 6.50 24.23 17.42
CA ARG A 104 7.42 25.35 17.13
C ARG A 104 8.31 25.14 15.91
N LEU A 105 8.45 23.90 15.43
CA LEU A 105 9.27 23.59 14.25
C LEU A 105 8.49 23.79 12.96
N LEU A 106 7.17 23.75 13.02
CA LEU A 106 6.30 23.86 11.84
C LEU A 106 6.31 25.31 11.33
N PRO A 107 6.77 25.56 10.09
CA PRO A 107 6.80 26.91 9.54
C PRO A 107 5.40 27.37 9.14
N THR A 108 5.32 28.67 8.89
CA THR A 108 4.09 29.36 8.55
C THR A 108 3.35 28.79 7.35
N ASP A 109 4.07 28.55 6.27
CA ASP A 109 3.53 28.01 5.02
C ASP A 109 2.88 26.64 5.23
N TYR A 110 3.44 25.81 6.10
CA TYR A 110 2.80 24.56 6.50
C TYR A 110 1.51 24.82 7.30
N ILE A 111 1.53 25.74 8.26
CA ILE A 111 0.36 26.08 9.09
C ILE A 111 -0.75 26.68 8.23
N GLU A 112 -0.39 27.34 7.12
CA GLU A 112 -1.34 27.93 6.18
C GLU A 112 -2.29 26.88 5.58
N ASP A 113 -1.77 25.69 5.28
CA ASP A 113 -2.50 24.64 4.57
C ASP A 113 -2.95 23.49 5.47
N VAL A 114 -2.35 23.33 6.65
CA VAL A 114 -2.57 22.17 7.52
C VAL A 114 -3.27 22.54 8.83
N GLY A 115 -4.44 21.93 9.07
CA GLY A 115 -5.21 22.08 10.30
C GLY A 115 -4.58 21.38 11.51
N ALA A 116 -4.95 21.80 12.73
CA ALA A 116 -4.40 21.30 13.99
C ALA A 116 -4.48 19.76 14.16
N GLU A 117 -5.56 19.13 13.68
CA GLU A 117 -5.71 17.66 13.76
C GLU A 117 -4.68 16.90 12.92
N LEU A 118 -4.43 17.36 11.69
CA LEU A 118 -3.43 16.77 10.79
C LEU A 118 -2.00 17.08 11.28
N ALA A 119 -1.77 18.28 11.80
CA ALA A 119 -0.49 18.64 12.40
C ALA A 119 -0.19 17.82 13.67
N ALA A 120 -1.22 17.43 14.43
CA ALA A 120 -1.06 16.52 15.56
C ALA A 120 -0.64 15.12 15.13
N ASP A 121 -1.20 14.60 14.02
CA ASP A 121 -0.77 13.34 13.41
C ASP A 121 0.69 13.42 12.96
N ASP A 122 1.08 14.50 12.28
CA ASP A 122 2.46 14.72 11.83
C ASP A 122 3.44 14.81 13.00
N ALA A 123 3.08 15.52 14.07
CA ALA A 123 3.89 15.61 15.29
C ALA A 123 4.08 14.22 15.94
N GLN A 124 3.05 13.38 15.91
CA GLN A 124 3.14 12.01 16.40
C GLN A 124 4.05 11.14 15.51
N HIS A 125 3.93 11.27 14.19
CA HIS A 125 4.77 10.57 13.23
C HIS A 125 6.24 10.96 13.36
N LEU A 126 6.53 12.26 13.45
CA LEU A 126 7.87 12.81 13.71
C LEU A 126 8.47 12.26 15.01
N ALA A 127 7.66 12.19 16.08
CA ALA A 127 8.08 11.62 17.35
C ALA A 127 8.32 10.10 17.30
N GLY A 128 7.72 9.42 16.32
CA GLY A 128 7.79 7.97 16.14
C GLY A 128 9.03 7.49 15.39
N LEU A 129 9.71 8.36 14.64
CA LEU A 129 10.89 8.00 13.83
C LEU A 129 12.05 7.54 14.72
N ARG A 130 12.64 6.39 14.39
CA ARG A 130 13.68 5.73 15.21
C ARG A 130 15.10 5.82 14.68
N GLY A 131 15.29 6.16 13.41
CA GLY A 131 16.62 6.23 12.79
C GLY A 131 16.56 6.62 11.31
N ALA A 132 17.72 6.73 10.67
CA ALA A 132 17.86 7.29 9.32
C ALA A 132 17.05 6.55 8.23
N ASP A 133 16.84 5.24 8.37
CA ASP A 133 16.08 4.43 7.40
C ASP A 133 14.57 4.35 7.72
N ASP A 134 14.13 5.06 8.75
CA ASP A 134 12.73 5.04 9.18
C ASP A 134 11.92 6.13 8.45
N ALA A 135 10.70 5.78 8.07
CA ALA A 135 9.78 6.68 7.39
C ALA A 135 8.36 6.44 7.90
N ALA A 136 7.70 7.50 8.32
CA ALA A 136 6.28 7.49 8.62
C ALA A 136 5.49 7.84 7.36
N ILE A 137 4.53 7.01 7.01
CA ILE A 137 3.80 7.07 5.75
C ILE A 137 2.31 7.12 6.04
N THR A 138 1.59 8.02 5.38
CA THR A 138 0.16 8.23 5.64
C THR A 138 -0.59 8.49 4.34
N LEU A 139 -1.75 7.85 4.19
CA LEU A 139 -2.73 8.15 3.14
C LEU A 139 -4.01 8.64 3.82
N TYR A 140 -4.48 9.83 3.48
CA TYR A 140 -5.64 10.45 4.13
C TYR A 140 -6.44 11.30 3.16
N ARG A 141 -7.65 11.72 3.57
CA ARG A 141 -8.43 12.73 2.85
C ARG A 141 -8.43 14.03 3.62
N VAL A 142 -8.33 15.15 2.91
CA VAL A 142 -8.50 16.48 3.51
C VAL A 142 -10.00 16.74 3.70
N GLY A 143 -10.37 17.21 4.90
CA GLY A 143 -11.75 17.61 5.20
C GLY A 143 -12.25 18.71 4.26
N GLY A 144 -13.54 18.68 3.92
CA GLY A 144 -14.18 19.68 3.06
C GLY A 144 -14.00 19.44 1.56
N SER A 145 -12.76 19.27 1.08
CA SER A 145 -12.48 19.04 -0.35
C SER A 145 -12.63 17.58 -0.78
N GLY A 146 -12.43 16.64 0.16
CA GLY A 146 -12.38 15.21 -0.12
C GLY A 146 -11.11 14.78 -0.89
N ALA A 147 -10.16 15.69 -1.14
CA ALA A 147 -8.94 15.39 -1.89
C ALA A 147 -8.09 14.35 -1.17
N LEU A 148 -7.54 13.40 -1.93
CA LEU A 148 -6.66 12.35 -1.43
C LEU A 148 -5.23 12.90 -1.29
N ARG A 149 -4.65 12.72 -0.11
CA ARG A 149 -3.29 13.15 0.23
C ARG A 149 -2.45 11.97 0.65
N PHE A 150 -1.19 11.99 0.26
CA PHE A 150 -0.20 11.01 0.68
C PHE A 150 1.03 11.71 1.24
N LYS A 151 1.48 11.30 2.42
CA LYS A 151 2.57 11.93 3.14
C LYS A 151 3.65 10.94 3.50
N ILE A 152 4.91 11.37 3.33
CA ILE A 152 6.11 10.67 3.80
C ILE A 152 6.88 11.62 4.70
N ILE A 153 7.19 11.16 5.91
CA ILE A 153 8.03 11.89 6.87
C ILE A 153 9.24 11.00 7.16
N HIS A 154 10.45 11.48 6.89
CA HIS A 154 11.68 10.71 7.12
C HIS A 154 12.84 11.63 7.53
N PHE A 155 13.90 11.03 8.08
CA PHE A 155 15.17 11.74 8.30
C PHE A 155 15.97 11.87 7.01
N GLY A 156 16.82 12.89 6.94
CA GLY A 156 17.72 13.10 5.81
C GLY A 156 17.32 14.27 4.92
N ALA A 157 18.03 14.40 3.81
CA ALA A 157 17.72 15.37 2.77
C ALA A 157 16.50 14.92 1.95
N PRO A 158 15.81 15.85 1.26
CA PRO A 158 14.71 15.51 0.37
C PRO A 158 15.06 14.42 -0.63
N VAL A 159 14.15 13.46 -0.78
CA VAL A 159 14.31 12.40 -1.77
C VAL A 159 13.80 12.92 -3.12
N PRO A 160 14.55 12.76 -4.23
CA PRO A 160 14.07 13.16 -5.53
C PRO A 160 12.72 12.54 -5.86
N LEU A 161 11.79 13.35 -6.36
CA LEU A 161 10.45 12.89 -6.74
C LEU A 161 10.49 11.73 -7.75
N SER A 162 11.53 11.68 -8.60
CA SER A 162 11.78 10.58 -9.55
C SER A 162 11.91 9.21 -8.90
N ASP A 163 12.26 9.15 -7.62
CA ASP A 163 12.52 7.89 -6.91
C ASP A 163 11.21 7.38 -6.27
N ALA A 164 10.35 8.28 -5.80
CA ALA A 164 9.06 7.97 -5.18
C ALA A 164 7.93 7.77 -6.21
N LEU A 165 7.93 8.55 -7.29
CA LEU A 165 6.90 8.52 -8.34
C LEU A 165 6.59 7.11 -8.86
N PRO A 166 7.58 6.29 -9.26
CA PRO A 166 7.31 4.96 -9.78
C PRO A 166 6.63 4.05 -8.75
N MET A 167 6.92 4.23 -7.46
CA MET A 167 6.28 3.44 -6.39
C MET A 167 4.79 3.80 -6.26
N LEU A 168 4.48 5.09 -6.31
CA LEU A 168 3.12 5.60 -6.23
C LEU A 168 2.28 5.22 -7.45
N GLU A 169 2.85 5.35 -8.65
CA GLU A 169 2.19 4.92 -9.89
C GLU A 169 1.88 3.41 -9.89
N ASN A 170 2.84 2.58 -9.46
CA ASN A 170 2.63 1.13 -9.37
C ASN A 170 1.64 0.73 -8.28
N LEU A 171 1.49 1.52 -7.22
CA LEU A 171 0.43 1.35 -6.21
C LEU A 171 -0.95 1.81 -6.71
N GLY A 172 -1.03 2.45 -7.88
CA GLY A 172 -2.27 2.81 -8.56
C GLY A 172 -2.76 4.24 -8.31
N VAL A 173 -1.89 5.13 -7.82
CA VAL A 173 -2.22 6.56 -7.65
C VAL A 173 -1.44 7.42 -8.65
N ARG A 174 -1.96 8.62 -8.93
CA ARG A 174 -1.24 9.63 -9.73
C ARG A 174 -1.06 10.87 -8.88
N ILE A 175 0.10 11.51 -9.02
CA ILE A 175 0.44 12.73 -8.30
C ILE A 175 0.03 13.94 -9.15
N SER A 176 -0.62 14.90 -8.51
CA SER A 176 -1.02 16.17 -9.12
C SER A 176 -0.09 17.32 -8.70
N ALA A 177 0.32 17.33 -7.43
CA ALA A 177 1.26 18.31 -6.89
C ALA A 177 2.03 17.73 -5.69
N GLU A 178 3.17 18.34 -5.38
CA GLU A 178 4.00 18.04 -4.21
C GLU A 178 4.20 19.31 -3.39
N HIS A 179 4.06 19.17 -2.07
CA HIS A 179 4.38 20.16 -1.06
C HIS A 179 5.54 19.60 -0.24
N LEU A 180 6.70 20.23 -0.37
CA LEU A 180 7.93 19.82 0.31
C LEU A 180 8.17 20.72 1.52
N LEU A 181 8.38 20.10 2.67
CA LEU A 181 8.75 20.79 3.89
C LEU A 181 10.05 20.21 4.45
N GLU A 182 11.05 21.06 4.61
CA GLU A 182 12.33 20.74 5.22
C GLU A 182 12.39 21.31 6.63
N LEU A 183 12.66 20.44 7.61
CA LEU A 183 12.75 20.76 9.02
C LEU A 183 14.12 20.34 9.56
N GLU A 184 14.48 20.88 10.72
CA GLU A 184 15.64 20.43 11.46
C GLU A 184 15.22 19.98 12.86
N MET A 185 15.60 18.76 13.25
CA MET A 185 15.36 18.22 14.57
C MET A 185 16.69 17.84 15.23
N HIS A 186 17.12 18.62 16.23
CA HIS A 186 18.36 18.41 16.98
C HIS A 186 19.61 18.28 16.07
N GLY A 187 19.75 19.15 15.06
CA GLY A 187 20.87 19.07 14.11
C GLY A 187 20.72 17.99 13.04
N THR A 188 19.62 17.24 13.03
CA THR A 188 19.32 16.23 12.00
C THR A 188 18.25 16.76 11.06
N PRO A 189 18.50 16.79 9.74
CA PRO A 189 17.48 17.19 8.77
C PRO A 189 16.33 16.17 8.76
N VAL A 190 15.12 16.69 8.64
CA VAL A 190 13.89 15.92 8.53
C VAL A 190 13.10 16.48 7.35
N THR A 191 12.61 15.62 6.49
CA THR A 191 11.82 16.02 5.33
C THR A 191 10.41 15.46 5.43
N ILE A 192 9.43 16.31 5.09
CA ILE A 192 8.04 15.95 4.90
C ILE A 192 7.70 16.19 3.44
N HIS A 193 7.36 15.11 2.73
CA HIS A 193 6.78 15.17 1.40
C HIS A 193 5.27 14.97 1.53
N ASP A 194 4.46 15.93 1.11
CA ASP A 194 3.00 15.85 1.10
C ASP A 194 2.47 16.00 -0.34
N PHE A 195 1.83 14.96 -0.85
CA PHE A 195 1.41 14.84 -2.22
C PHE A 195 -0.11 14.99 -2.37
N ASP A 196 -0.52 15.88 -3.28
CA ASP A 196 -1.87 15.86 -3.84
C ASP A 196 -2.00 14.69 -4.80
N LEU A 197 -2.89 13.76 -4.49
CA LEU A 197 -3.18 12.62 -5.35
C LEU A 197 -4.45 12.85 -6.16
N ALA A 198 -4.41 12.50 -7.44
CA ALA A 198 -5.62 12.38 -8.24
C ALA A 198 -6.48 11.23 -7.71
N GLU A 199 -7.80 11.41 -7.72
CA GLU A 199 -8.74 10.38 -7.26
C GLU A 199 -8.57 9.09 -8.08
N PRO A 200 -8.28 7.94 -7.43
CA PRO A 200 -8.15 6.67 -8.13
C PRO A 200 -9.49 6.29 -8.76
N VAL A 201 -9.48 6.05 -10.08
CA VAL A 201 -10.68 5.64 -10.81
C VAL A 201 -11.05 4.20 -10.44
N GLY A 202 -12.32 3.98 -10.08
CA GLY A 202 -12.85 2.63 -9.85
C GLY A 202 -12.41 2.00 -8.52
N LEU A 203 -12.07 2.81 -7.51
CA LEU A 203 -11.74 2.29 -6.19
C LEU A 203 -12.98 1.63 -5.55
N ALA A 204 -12.94 0.32 -5.38
CA ALA A 204 -14.02 -0.46 -4.78
C ALA A 204 -14.19 -0.20 -3.26
N PHE A 205 -13.15 0.34 -2.63
CA PHE A 205 -13.04 0.47 -1.19
C PHE A 205 -13.01 1.92 -0.72
N PRO A 206 -13.56 2.26 0.46
CA PRO A 206 -13.29 3.55 1.09
C PRO A 206 -11.79 3.69 1.38
N VAL A 207 -11.23 4.88 1.13
CA VAL A 207 -9.80 5.18 1.37
C VAL A 207 -9.35 4.79 2.77
N ALA A 208 -10.17 5.06 3.80
CA ALA A 208 -9.84 4.70 5.17
C ALA A 208 -9.54 3.20 5.36
N SER A 209 -10.18 2.33 4.58
CA SER A 209 -9.98 0.88 4.66
C SER A 209 -8.71 0.38 3.96
N VAL A 210 -8.15 1.17 3.03
CA VAL A 210 -6.93 0.85 2.27
C VAL A 210 -5.72 1.68 2.69
N ALA A 211 -5.91 2.72 3.51
CA ALA A 211 -4.84 3.61 3.96
C ALA A 211 -3.68 2.87 4.65
N VAL A 212 -3.99 1.95 5.57
CA VAL A 212 -2.97 1.16 6.27
C VAL A 212 -2.26 0.18 5.32
N PRO A 213 -2.97 -0.69 4.56
CA PRO A 213 -2.33 -1.54 3.55
C PRO A 213 -1.45 -0.77 2.55
N PHE A 214 -1.91 0.41 2.12
CA PHE A 214 -1.16 1.28 1.22
C PHE A 214 0.14 1.79 1.85
N ALA A 215 0.07 2.33 3.08
CA ALA A 215 1.23 2.82 3.79
C ALA A 215 2.24 1.71 4.07
N GLU A 216 1.78 0.53 4.49
CA GLU A 216 2.64 -0.64 4.71
C GLU A 216 3.29 -1.13 3.42
N ALA A 217 2.55 -1.16 2.31
CA ALA A 217 3.07 -1.55 1.01
C ALA A 217 4.13 -0.56 0.50
N PHE A 218 3.85 0.74 0.57
CA PHE A 218 4.83 1.76 0.21
C PHE A 218 6.09 1.63 1.06
N ALA A 219 5.95 1.48 2.39
CA ALA A 219 7.09 1.30 3.29
C ALA A 219 7.91 0.04 2.96
N ALA A 220 7.25 -1.06 2.61
CA ALA A 220 7.92 -2.30 2.21
C ALA A 220 8.66 -2.14 0.88
N ILE A 221 8.10 -1.43 -0.10
CA ILE A 221 8.76 -1.13 -1.38
C ILE A 221 9.96 -0.22 -1.16
N TRP A 222 9.78 0.85 -0.38
CA TRP A 222 10.81 1.82 -0.02
C TRP A 222 12.03 1.16 0.63
N ARG A 223 11.79 0.24 1.57
CA ARG A 223 12.84 -0.54 2.24
C ARG A 223 13.37 -1.72 1.42
N GLY A 224 12.94 -1.90 0.18
CA GLY A 224 13.35 -3.02 -0.69
C GLY A 224 12.84 -4.41 -0.25
N GLN A 225 11.87 -4.45 0.67
CA GLN A 225 11.21 -5.67 1.16
C GLN A 225 10.11 -6.17 0.23
N ALA A 226 9.69 -5.35 -0.73
CA ALA A 226 8.76 -5.68 -1.81
C ALA A 226 9.29 -5.18 -3.15
N GLU A 227 8.93 -5.86 -4.25
CA GLU A 227 9.21 -5.38 -5.61
C GLU A 227 8.29 -4.21 -5.99
N ASN A 228 8.82 -3.28 -6.78
CA ASN A 228 8.08 -2.16 -7.34
C ASN A 228 7.60 -2.49 -8.78
N ASP A 229 6.42 -3.07 -8.91
CA ASP A 229 5.83 -3.45 -10.20
C ASP A 229 4.30 -3.35 -10.19
N GLY A 230 3.66 -3.63 -11.33
CA GLY A 230 2.24 -3.40 -11.54
C GLY A 230 1.31 -4.23 -10.65
N PHE A 231 1.78 -5.30 -10.00
CA PHE A 231 0.98 -6.04 -9.01
C PHE A 231 0.62 -5.18 -7.79
N ASN A 232 1.41 -4.15 -7.48
CA ASN A 232 1.18 -3.29 -6.31
C ASN A 232 -0.17 -2.55 -6.37
N ARG A 233 -0.76 -2.37 -7.56
CA ARG A 233 -2.09 -1.77 -7.73
C ARG A 233 -3.19 -2.55 -7.01
N LEU A 234 -2.98 -3.84 -6.73
CA LEU A 234 -3.92 -4.68 -6.00
C LEU A 234 -4.06 -4.29 -4.52
N VAL A 235 -3.12 -3.52 -3.97
CA VAL A 235 -3.24 -2.95 -2.63
C VAL A 235 -4.45 -2.02 -2.56
N LEU A 236 -4.64 -1.17 -3.57
CA LEU A 236 -5.83 -0.31 -3.67
C LEU A 236 -7.01 -1.03 -4.32
N GLY A 237 -6.78 -1.73 -5.44
CA GLY A 237 -7.84 -2.32 -6.24
C GLY A 237 -8.52 -3.54 -5.59
N ALA A 238 -7.81 -4.28 -4.75
CA ALA A 238 -8.28 -5.50 -4.12
C ALA A 238 -8.07 -5.55 -2.59
N ARG A 239 -7.65 -4.44 -1.97
CA ARG A 239 -7.31 -4.34 -0.54
C ARG A 239 -6.34 -5.42 -0.07
N LEU A 240 -5.41 -5.83 -0.95
CA LEU A 240 -4.42 -6.85 -0.60
C LEU A 240 -3.25 -6.26 0.19
N GLU A 241 -2.77 -7.00 1.18
CA GLU A 241 -1.50 -6.68 1.83
C GLU A 241 -0.33 -6.92 0.89
N TRP A 242 0.77 -6.17 1.03
CA TRP A 242 1.95 -6.32 0.16
C TRP A 242 2.53 -7.74 0.13
N ARG A 243 2.39 -8.50 1.24
CA ARG A 243 2.79 -9.92 1.29
C ARG A 243 1.85 -10.82 0.50
N GLN A 244 0.55 -10.52 0.48
CA GLN A 244 -0.42 -11.23 -0.37
C GLN A 244 -0.13 -10.91 -1.85
N VAL A 245 0.15 -9.66 -2.18
CA VAL A 245 0.63 -9.27 -3.52
C VAL A 245 1.89 -10.06 -3.92
N ALA A 246 2.84 -10.23 -2.99
CA ALA A 246 4.03 -11.05 -3.19
C ALA A 246 3.73 -12.54 -3.45
N VAL A 247 2.58 -13.07 -3.01
CA VAL A 247 2.14 -14.43 -3.34
C VAL A 247 1.82 -14.55 -4.83
N LEU A 248 0.98 -13.65 -5.35
CA LEU A 248 0.64 -13.62 -6.78
C LEU A 248 1.88 -13.35 -7.63
N ARG A 249 2.72 -12.40 -7.22
CA ARG A 249 4.00 -12.13 -7.90
C ARG A 249 4.90 -13.36 -7.91
N GLY A 250 5.02 -14.10 -6.81
CA GLY A 250 5.78 -15.34 -6.74
C GLY A 250 5.26 -16.42 -7.71
N TYR A 251 3.94 -16.56 -7.85
CA TYR A 251 3.36 -17.45 -8.87
C TYR A 251 3.64 -16.96 -10.29
N CYS A 252 3.57 -15.66 -10.55
CA CYS A 252 3.93 -15.07 -11.84
C CYS A 252 5.39 -15.38 -12.20
N LYS A 253 6.35 -15.16 -11.29
CA LYS A 253 7.77 -15.47 -11.51
C LYS A 253 8.00 -16.97 -11.77
N TYR A 254 7.30 -17.83 -11.05
CA TYR A 254 7.34 -19.27 -11.30
C TYR A 254 6.80 -19.63 -12.70
N LEU A 255 5.67 -19.04 -13.08
CA LEU A 255 5.02 -19.22 -14.37
C LEU A 255 5.91 -18.75 -15.55
N LEU A 256 6.70 -17.69 -15.36
CA LEU A 256 7.73 -17.29 -16.33
C LEU A 256 8.81 -18.37 -16.48
N GLN A 257 9.26 -18.99 -15.39
CA GLN A 257 10.23 -20.10 -15.43
C GLN A 257 9.66 -21.38 -16.07
N VAL A 258 8.34 -21.54 -16.09
CA VAL A 258 7.68 -22.63 -16.85
C VAL A 258 7.84 -22.43 -18.36
N GLY A 259 8.06 -21.19 -18.82
CA GLY A 259 8.26 -20.84 -20.24
C GLY A 259 6.97 -20.45 -20.96
N LEU A 260 6.02 -19.83 -20.25
CA LEU A 260 4.78 -19.35 -20.84
C LEU A 260 5.01 -18.16 -21.80
N PRO A 261 4.14 -17.98 -22.81
CA PRO A 261 4.30 -16.93 -23.82
C PRO A 261 3.87 -15.53 -23.35
N TYR A 262 3.60 -15.35 -22.05
CA TYR A 262 3.11 -14.10 -21.48
C TYR A 262 4.21 -13.35 -20.74
N SER A 263 4.32 -12.05 -20.95
CA SER A 263 5.25 -11.20 -20.21
C SER A 263 4.74 -10.91 -18.79
N GLN A 264 5.66 -10.57 -17.88
CA GLN A 264 5.29 -10.17 -16.52
C GLN A 264 4.34 -8.95 -16.52
N PRO A 265 4.62 -7.84 -17.23
CA PRO A 265 3.75 -6.67 -17.21
C PRO A 265 2.34 -6.96 -17.74
N TYR A 266 2.21 -7.87 -18.72
CA TYR A 266 0.90 -8.26 -19.22
C TYR A 266 0.11 -9.07 -18.19
N MET A 267 0.74 -10.01 -17.49
CA MET A 267 0.09 -10.74 -16.40
C MET A 267 -0.31 -9.84 -15.22
N GLU A 268 0.51 -8.82 -14.91
CA GLU A 268 0.17 -7.78 -13.92
C GLU A 268 -1.09 -7.02 -14.32
N GLU A 269 -1.18 -6.58 -15.58
CA GLU A 269 -2.34 -5.87 -16.11
C GLU A 269 -3.60 -6.75 -16.06
N VAL A 270 -3.50 -8.02 -16.47
CA VAL A 270 -4.62 -8.97 -16.41
C VAL A 270 -5.10 -9.14 -14.98
N ILE A 271 -4.23 -9.50 -14.04
CA ILE A 271 -4.63 -9.69 -12.64
C ILE A 271 -5.21 -8.40 -12.05
N GLY A 272 -4.65 -7.25 -12.42
CA GLY A 272 -5.13 -5.93 -12.04
C GLY A 272 -6.52 -5.56 -12.56
N ARG A 273 -6.92 -6.07 -13.73
CA ARG A 273 -8.26 -5.86 -14.30
C ARG A 273 -9.35 -6.66 -13.60
N TYR A 274 -8.98 -7.71 -12.85
CA TYR A 274 -9.92 -8.61 -12.18
C TYR A 274 -9.67 -8.68 -10.66
N PRO A 275 -9.88 -7.58 -9.91
CA PRO A 275 -9.55 -7.52 -8.49
C PRO A 275 -10.31 -8.54 -7.63
N LEU A 276 -11.57 -8.88 -7.98
CA LEU A 276 -12.30 -9.97 -7.34
C LEU A 276 -11.57 -11.31 -7.49
N ILE A 277 -11.13 -11.65 -8.70
CA ILE A 277 -10.43 -12.91 -8.96
C ILE A 277 -9.08 -12.92 -8.24
N ALA A 278 -8.34 -11.80 -8.23
CA ALA A 278 -7.12 -11.66 -7.46
C ALA A 278 -7.35 -11.90 -5.95
N GLY A 279 -8.39 -11.29 -5.38
CA GLY A 279 -8.82 -11.50 -4.00
C GLY A 279 -9.18 -12.95 -3.72
N LEU A 280 -9.99 -13.59 -4.57
CA LEU A 280 -10.38 -14.99 -4.43
C LEU A 280 -9.20 -15.97 -4.60
N LEU A 281 -8.20 -15.65 -5.44
CA LEU A 281 -6.98 -16.45 -5.57
C LEU A 281 -6.14 -16.41 -4.28
N ILE A 282 -6.05 -15.24 -3.65
CA ILE A 282 -5.42 -15.10 -2.32
C ILE A 282 -6.23 -15.83 -1.27
N GLU A 283 -7.55 -15.68 -1.27
CA GLU A 283 -8.42 -16.34 -0.31
C GLU A 283 -8.34 -17.87 -0.42
N LEU A 284 -8.24 -18.40 -1.64
CA LEU A 284 -7.95 -19.82 -1.88
C LEU A 284 -6.59 -20.23 -1.31
N PHE A 285 -5.57 -19.40 -1.48
CA PHE A 285 -4.24 -19.64 -0.91
C PHE A 285 -4.28 -19.65 0.64
N LEU A 286 -4.94 -18.66 1.25
CA LEU A 286 -5.10 -18.57 2.70
C LEU A 286 -5.89 -19.77 3.24
N ALA A 287 -7.02 -20.11 2.63
CA ALA A 287 -7.83 -21.27 3.00
C ALA A 287 -7.02 -22.57 3.00
N ARG A 288 -6.12 -22.74 2.03
CA ARG A 288 -5.29 -23.95 1.93
C ARG A 288 -4.20 -24.01 3.01
N PHE A 289 -3.58 -22.88 3.34
CA PHE A 289 -2.27 -22.88 4.02
C PHE A 289 -2.23 -22.16 5.36
N ASP A 290 -3.18 -21.29 5.69
CA ASP A 290 -3.18 -20.59 6.97
C ASP A 290 -3.36 -21.58 8.12
N PRO A 291 -2.40 -21.72 9.06
CA PRO A 291 -2.56 -22.61 10.21
C PRO A 291 -3.70 -22.21 11.15
N ARG A 292 -4.15 -20.95 11.11
CA ARG A 292 -5.24 -20.40 11.94
C ARG A 292 -6.57 -20.30 11.20
N ARG A 293 -6.66 -20.86 9.99
CA ARG A 293 -7.84 -20.71 9.13
C ARG A 293 -9.17 -21.04 9.80
N GLU A 294 -9.21 -22.09 10.61
CA GLU A 294 -10.43 -22.58 11.29
C GLU A 294 -10.66 -21.88 12.65
N GLN A 295 -9.86 -20.85 12.97
CA GLN A 295 -9.96 -20.02 14.17
C GLN A 295 -10.55 -18.64 13.87
N HIS A 296 -11.03 -18.40 12.65
CA HIS A 296 -11.65 -17.14 12.26
C HIS A 296 -12.92 -16.88 13.07
N ASP A 297 -13.03 -15.68 13.63
CA ASP A 297 -14.15 -15.23 14.43
C ASP A 297 -15.18 -14.44 13.59
N ALA A 298 -16.21 -13.93 14.26
CA ALA A 298 -17.24 -13.12 13.62
C ALA A 298 -16.69 -11.81 13.02
N ALA A 299 -15.60 -11.25 13.57
CA ALA A 299 -14.98 -10.04 13.05
C ALA A 299 -14.27 -10.31 11.71
N ALA A 300 -13.54 -11.44 11.61
CA ALA A 300 -12.95 -11.88 10.36
C ALA A 300 -14.02 -12.13 9.28
N GLN A 301 -15.16 -12.74 9.65
CA GLN A 301 -16.28 -12.96 8.73
C GLN A 301 -16.91 -11.65 8.24
N ALA A 302 -17.14 -10.70 9.14
CA ALA A 302 -17.69 -9.39 8.78
C ALA A 302 -16.74 -8.63 7.86
N GLN A 303 -15.43 -8.68 8.14
CA GLN A 303 -14.42 -8.02 7.31
C GLN A 303 -14.33 -8.65 5.91
N PHE A 304 -14.34 -9.98 5.81
CA PHE A 304 -14.36 -10.69 4.53
C PHE A 304 -15.64 -10.40 3.73
N LYS A 305 -16.79 -10.34 4.40
CA LYS A 305 -18.05 -9.94 3.77
C LYS A 305 -17.94 -8.57 3.11
N ILE A 306 -17.44 -7.57 3.85
CA ILE A 306 -17.22 -6.21 3.32
C ILE A 306 -16.28 -6.23 2.10
N GLU A 307 -15.23 -7.06 2.13
CA GLU A 307 -14.28 -7.16 1.02
C GLU A 307 -14.90 -7.74 -0.25
N ILE A 308 -15.61 -8.86 -0.12
CA ILE A 308 -16.27 -9.49 -1.28
C ILE A 308 -17.43 -8.63 -1.78
N GLU A 309 -18.17 -7.95 -0.89
CA GLU A 309 -19.20 -6.97 -1.27
C GLU A 309 -18.62 -5.74 -1.95
N ALA A 310 -17.38 -5.33 -1.67
CA ALA A 310 -16.74 -4.25 -2.42
C ALA A 310 -16.35 -4.72 -3.82
N LEU A 311 -15.86 -5.96 -3.94
CA LEU A 311 -15.25 -6.48 -5.17
C LEU A 311 -16.22 -7.11 -6.17
N ALA A 312 -17.32 -7.71 -5.70
CA ALA A 312 -18.28 -8.36 -6.57
C ALA A 312 -19.11 -7.30 -7.33
N ASP A 313 -19.02 -7.25 -8.66
CA ASP A 313 -19.84 -6.32 -9.43
C ASP A 313 -21.34 -6.70 -9.42
N ALA A 314 -22.19 -5.75 -9.83
CA ALA A 314 -23.64 -5.95 -9.85
C ALA A 314 -24.10 -7.09 -10.77
N GLY A 315 -23.41 -7.30 -11.90
CA GLY A 315 -23.72 -8.37 -12.85
C GLY A 315 -23.45 -9.76 -12.26
N LEU A 316 -22.31 -9.92 -11.60
CA LEU A 316 -21.96 -11.16 -10.91
C LEU A 316 -22.95 -11.46 -9.77
N ARG A 317 -23.31 -10.46 -8.96
CA ARG A 317 -24.31 -10.63 -7.88
C ARG A 317 -25.68 -11.00 -8.42
N GLN A 318 -26.10 -10.43 -9.55
CA GLN A 318 -27.36 -10.78 -10.17
C GLN A 318 -27.37 -12.24 -10.68
N ARG A 319 -26.27 -12.70 -11.29
CA ARG A 319 -26.12 -14.08 -11.76
C ARG A 319 -25.97 -15.09 -10.62
N ASN A 320 -25.33 -14.69 -9.52
CA ASN A 320 -25.02 -15.54 -8.38
C ASN A 320 -25.45 -14.84 -7.06
N PRO A 321 -26.76 -14.76 -6.78
CA PRO A 321 -27.29 -13.98 -5.64
C PRO A 321 -26.82 -14.51 -4.28
N ALA A 322 -26.57 -15.82 -4.16
CA ALA A 322 -26.08 -16.44 -2.93
C ALA A 322 -24.55 -16.41 -2.78
N LEU A 323 -23.79 -15.93 -3.78
CA LEU A 323 -22.32 -16.06 -3.82
C LEU A 323 -21.64 -15.53 -2.55
N ILE A 324 -22.02 -14.33 -2.14
CA ILE A 324 -21.41 -13.64 -1.00
C ILE A 324 -21.77 -14.36 0.30
N GLU A 325 -23.05 -14.68 0.48
CA GLU A 325 -23.54 -15.38 1.67
C GLU A 325 -22.92 -16.78 1.80
N ASP A 326 -22.85 -17.53 0.70
CA ASP A 326 -22.22 -18.85 0.63
C ASP A 326 -20.74 -18.79 1.01
N LEU A 327 -20.00 -17.78 0.51
CA LEU A 327 -18.59 -17.60 0.83
C LEU A 327 -18.37 -17.23 2.31
N VAL A 328 -19.20 -16.33 2.85
CA VAL A 328 -19.12 -15.91 4.26
C VAL A 328 -19.47 -17.07 5.19
N GLN A 329 -20.56 -17.79 4.92
CA GLN A 329 -20.95 -18.98 5.69
C GLN A 329 -19.88 -20.07 5.60
N ALA A 330 -19.24 -20.22 4.44
CA ALA A 330 -18.18 -21.19 4.27
C ALA A 330 -17.04 -20.99 5.28
N MET A 331 -16.72 -19.76 5.69
CA MET A 331 -15.63 -19.49 6.64
C MET A 331 -15.76 -20.24 7.98
N ALA A 332 -16.98 -20.63 8.37
CA ALA A 332 -17.25 -21.41 9.56
C ALA A 332 -17.17 -22.94 9.34
N LEU A 333 -17.07 -23.39 8.10
CA LEU A 333 -17.01 -24.81 7.72
C LEU A 333 -15.57 -25.35 7.81
N PRO A 334 -15.37 -26.68 7.79
CA PRO A 334 -14.04 -27.28 7.70
C PRO A 334 -13.25 -26.78 6.49
N ARG A 335 -11.93 -26.71 6.61
CA ARG A 335 -11.02 -26.20 5.55
C ARG A 335 -11.30 -26.75 4.15
N ALA A 336 -11.59 -28.04 4.03
CA ALA A 336 -11.83 -28.67 2.74
C ALA A 336 -13.08 -28.10 2.05
N GLU A 337 -14.13 -27.80 2.81
CA GLU A 337 -15.37 -27.22 2.30
C GLU A 337 -15.17 -25.75 1.94
N GLN A 338 -14.42 -25.00 2.76
CA GLN A 338 -14.01 -23.63 2.43
C GLN A 338 -13.33 -23.54 1.07
N VAL A 339 -12.32 -24.40 0.86
CA VAL A 339 -11.59 -24.49 -0.41
C VAL A 339 -12.54 -24.79 -1.56
N ALA A 340 -13.46 -25.73 -1.40
CA ALA A 340 -14.43 -26.08 -2.45
C ALA A 340 -15.35 -24.90 -2.82
N ARG A 341 -15.83 -24.14 -1.84
CA ARG A 341 -16.70 -22.97 -2.07
C ARG A 341 -15.96 -21.83 -2.74
N ILE A 342 -14.72 -21.54 -2.33
CA ILE A 342 -13.88 -20.52 -2.98
C ILE A 342 -13.58 -20.93 -4.43
N GLU A 343 -13.30 -22.21 -4.70
CA GLU A 343 -13.08 -22.69 -6.06
C GLU A 343 -14.33 -22.59 -6.95
N GLN A 344 -15.53 -22.78 -6.39
CA GLN A 344 -16.80 -22.56 -7.10
C GLN A 344 -16.98 -21.06 -7.42
N ALA A 345 -16.72 -20.18 -6.47
CA ALA A 345 -16.76 -18.74 -6.68
C ALA A 345 -15.77 -18.26 -7.74
N LEU A 346 -14.53 -18.78 -7.71
CA LEU A 346 -13.52 -18.51 -8.74
C LEU A 346 -14.01 -18.95 -10.12
N LYS A 347 -14.64 -20.12 -10.22
CA LYS A 347 -15.20 -20.59 -11.49
C LYS A 347 -16.28 -19.64 -12.00
N ALA A 348 -17.23 -19.25 -11.15
CA ALA A 348 -18.29 -18.31 -11.53
C ALA A 348 -17.73 -16.95 -11.98
N ALA A 349 -16.73 -16.41 -11.28
CA ALA A 349 -16.08 -15.16 -11.67
C ALA A 349 -15.27 -15.28 -12.98
N LEU A 350 -14.65 -16.43 -13.24
CA LEU A 350 -13.93 -16.70 -14.49
C LEU A 350 -14.86 -16.82 -15.70
N ASP A 351 -16.09 -17.32 -15.50
CA ASP A 351 -17.07 -17.45 -16.58
C ASP A 351 -17.53 -16.09 -17.15
N ASP A 352 -17.26 -14.99 -16.43
CA ASP A 352 -17.56 -13.61 -16.86
C ASP A 352 -16.40 -12.93 -17.61
N VAL A 353 -15.23 -13.57 -17.69
CA VAL A 353 -14.04 -13.02 -18.35
C VAL A 353 -14.20 -13.08 -19.87
N GLN A 354 -14.26 -11.90 -20.51
CA GLN A 354 -14.54 -11.79 -21.95
C GLN A 354 -13.32 -12.09 -22.84
N SER A 355 -12.12 -11.75 -22.37
CA SER A 355 -10.87 -11.98 -23.12
C SER A 355 -10.36 -13.39 -22.89
N LEU A 356 -10.14 -14.14 -23.97
CA LEU A 356 -9.62 -15.51 -23.90
C LEU A 356 -8.21 -15.59 -23.30
N ASP A 357 -7.35 -14.62 -23.61
CA ASP A 357 -6.00 -14.58 -23.04
C ASP A 357 -6.03 -14.26 -21.54
N ASP A 358 -6.94 -13.36 -21.13
CA ASP A 358 -7.11 -13.04 -19.71
C ASP A 358 -7.60 -14.26 -18.94
N ASP A 359 -8.64 -14.94 -19.46
CA ASP A 359 -9.19 -16.16 -18.87
C ASP A 359 -8.09 -17.24 -18.73
N ARG A 360 -7.28 -17.44 -19.77
CA ARG A 360 -6.16 -18.38 -19.73
C ARG A 360 -5.15 -18.01 -18.65
N ILE A 361 -4.74 -16.75 -18.55
CA ILE A 361 -3.79 -16.28 -17.52
C ILE A 361 -4.37 -16.51 -16.12
N LEU A 362 -5.62 -16.10 -15.87
CA LEU A 362 -6.25 -16.26 -14.55
C LEU A 362 -6.38 -17.74 -14.17
N ARG A 363 -6.70 -18.62 -15.13
CA ARG A 363 -6.73 -20.07 -14.93
C ARG A 363 -5.34 -20.67 -14.68
N LEU A 364 -4.27 -20.11 -15.25
CA LEU A 364 -2.89 -20.51 -14.95
C LEU A 364 -2.54 -20.21 -13.48
N PHE A 365 -2.88 -19.02 -12.98
CA PHE A 365 -2.70 -18.68 -11.56
C PHE A 365 -3.48 -19.64 -10.65
N LEU A 366 -4.77 -19.89 -10.95
CA LEU A 366 -5.59 -20.86 -10.22
C LEU A 366 -4.96 -22.26 -10.23
N GLY A 367 -4.46 -22.70 -11.39
CA GLY A 367 -3.80 -23.99 -11.55
C GLY A 367 -2.56 -24.14 -10.67
N VAL A 368 -1.72 -23.11 -10.59
CA VAL A 368 -0.51 -23.13 -9.76
C VAL A 368 -0.83 -23.06 -8.26
N VAL A 369 -1.83 -22.27 -7.85
CA VAL A 369 -2.32 -22.28 -6.45
C VAL A 369 -2.78 -23.69 -6.07
N ARG A 370 -3.57 -24.34 -6.93
CA ARG A 370 -4.03 -25.74 -6.74
C ARG A 370 -2.89 -26.76 -6.71
N ALA A 371 -1.85 -26.55 -7.53
CA ALA A 371 -0.67 -27.42 -7.58
C ALA A 371 0.26 -27.23 -6.37
N THR A 372 0.09 -26.16 -5.59
CA THR A 372 0.89 -25.91 -4.38
C THR A 372 0.51 -26.91 -3.30
N LEU A 373 1.51 -27.61 -2.76
CA LEU A 373 1.39 -28.60 -1.69
C LEU A 373 1.72 -28.00 -0.32
N ARG A 374 2.73 -27.12 -0.26
CA ARG A 374 3.20 -26.47 0.97
C ARG A 374 3.80 -25.12 0.64
N THR A 375 3.78 -24.23 1.62
CA THR A 375 4.46 -22.93 1.56
C THR A 375 5.04 -22.57 2.93
N GLY A 376 6.11 -21.76 2.91
CA GLY A 376 6.68 -21.15 4.12
C GLY A 376 6.05 -19.81 4.50
N TYR A 377 5.01 -19.34 3.81
CA TYR A 377 4.43 -18.00 3.96
C TYR A 377 4.09 -17.62 5.42
N PHE A 378 3.54 -18.55 6.20
CA PHE A 378 3.12 -18.33 7.60
C PHE A 378 4.22 -18.60 8.64
N GLN A 379 5.41 -19.02 8.22
CA GLN A 379 6.48 -19.36 9.16
C GLN A 379 7.12 -18.11 9.77
N ARG A 380 7.22 -18.10 11.10
CA ARG A 380 7.81 -17.01 11.88
C ARG A 380 8.99 -17.50 12.75
N PRO A 381 10.13 -17.91 12.16
CA PRO A 381 11.30 -18.28 12.95
C PRO A 381 11.78 -17.06 13.76
N GLY A 382 11.91 -17.20 15.08
CA GLY A 382 12.31 -16.08 15.95
C GLY A 382 11.27 -14.96 16.07
N GLY A 383 10.01 -15.20 15.72
CA GLY A 383 8.90 -14.24 15.87
C GLY A 383 8.65 -13.33 14.66
N ALA A 384 9.61 -13.20 13.75
CA ALA A 384 9.48 -12.41 12.53
C ALA A 384 9.12 -13.28 11.31
N MET A 385 8.36 -12.71 10.37
CA MET A 385 8.09 -13.36 9.08
C MET A 385 9.38 -13.47 8.25
N ARG A 386 9.49 -14.50 7.42
CA ARG A 386 10.58 -14.60 6.44
C ARG A 386 10.44 -13.52 5.35
N GLU A 387 11.60 -13.05 4.87
CA GLU A 387 11.74 -12.10 3.75
C GLU A 387 11.49 -12.76 2.37
N TYR A 388 11.35 -14.08 2.34
CA TYR A 388 11.07 -14.86 1.14
C TYR A 388 9.84 -15.75 1.34
N ILE A 389 9.20 -16.10 0.23
CA ILE A 389 8.12 -17.09 0.16
C ILE A 389 8.65 -18.29 -0.61
N ASN A 390 8.50 -19.48 -0.05
CA ASN A 390 8.77 -20.73 -0.76
C ASN A 390 7.47 -21.46 -1.07
N TYR A 391 7.44 -22.14 -2.21
CA TYR A 391 6.32 -22.93 -2.70
C TYR A 391 6.85 -24.32 -3.05
N LYS A 392 6.16 -25.36 -2.60
CA LYS A 392 6.41 -26.74 -3.03
C LYS A 392 5.28 -27.17 -3.95
N PHE A 393 5.57 -27.42 -5.21
CA PHE A 393 4.59 -27.80 -6.21
C PHE A 393 4.52 -29.30 -6.44
N ASP A 394 3.31 -29.80 -6.70
CA ASP A 394 3.08 -31.04 -7.41
C ASP A 394 3.15 -30.78 -8.93
N CYS A 395 4.30 -31.06 -9.53
CA CYS A 395 4.56 -30.81 -10.95
C CYS A 395 3.63 -31.57 -11.90
N ALA A 396 2.99 -32.66 -11.45
CA ALA A 396 1.99 -33.35 -12.25
C ALA A 396 0.71 -32.50 -12.44
N ARG A 397 0.45 -31.58 -11.50
CA ARG A 397 -0.72 -30.68 -11.47
C ARG A 397 -0.43 -29.27 -11.95
N VAL A 398 0.84 -28.90 -12.16
CA VAL A 398 1.21 -27.58 -12.67
C VAL A 398 0.76 -27.46 -14.14
N PRO A 399 -0.04 -26.44 -14.49
CA PRO A 399 -0.52 -26.28 -15.85
C PRO A 399 0.64 -25.96 -16.79
N GLU A 400 0.56 -26.46 -18.03
CA GLU A 400 1.52 -26.18 -19.12
C GLU A 400 2.99 -26.53 -18.82
N LEU A 401 3.29 -27.24 -17.72
CA LEU A 401 4.66 -27.60 -17.36
C LEU A 401 5.29 -28.51 -18.44
N PRO A 402 6.42 -28.10 -19.06
CA PRO A 402 7.06 -28.88 -20.11
C PRO A 402 7.69 -30.17 -19.56
N LYS A 403 7.83 -31.17 -20.43
CA LYS A 403 8.55 -32.41 -20.12
C LYS A 403 10.08 -32.17 -20.15
N PRO A 404 10.87 -32.93 -19.36
CA PRO A 404 10.44 -33.88 -18.34
C PRO A 404 9.95 -33.17 -17.07
N ARG A 405 8.82 -33.63 -16.52
CA ARG A 405 8.23 -33.06 -15.31
C ARG A 405 8.90 -33.67 -14.08
N PRO A 406 9.51 -32.87 -13.19
CA PRO A 406 10.03 -33.39 -11.92
C PRO A 406 8.90 -34.02 -11.10
N TYR A 407 9.25 -34.82 -10.10
CA TYR A 407 8.31 -35.23 -9.07
C TYR A 407 7.84 -34.00 -8.29
N ARG A 408 8.76 -33.13 -7.83
CA ARG A 408 8.43 -31.88 -7.12
C ARG A 408 9.38 -30.76 -7.52
N GLU A 409 8.84 -29.54 -7.50
CA GLU A 409 9.62 -28.31 -7.61
C GLU A 409 9.43 -27.50 -6.34
N ILE A 410 10.54 -27.06 -5.73
CA ILE A 410 10.52 -26.03 -4.70
C ILE A 410 10.96 -24.73 -5.35
N PHE A 411 10.09 -23.73 -5.36
CA PHE A 411 10.41 -22.39 -5.85
C PHE A 411 10.51 -21.43 -4.67
N VAL A 412 11.48 -20.53 -4.70
CA VAL A 412 11.71 -19.49 -3.69
C VAL A 412 11.62 -18.15 -4.40
N TYR A 413 10.79 -17.27 -3.86
CA TYR A 413 10.59 -15.91 -4.32
C TYR A 413 10.95 -14.92 -3.19
N SER A 414 11.76 -13.92 -3.52
CA SER A 414 11.99 -12.72 -2.71
C SER A 414 12.39 -11.54 -3.60
N PRO A 415 12.38 -10.29 -3.09
CA PRO A 415 12.85 -9.13 -3.85
C PRO A 415 14.34 -9.16 -4.21
N ARG A 416 15.16 -9.96 -3.51
CA ARG A 416 16.61 -10.03 -3.71
C ARG A 416 17.05 -11.27 -4.48
N VAL A 417 16.41 -12.42 -4.22
CA VAL A 417 16.76 -13.72 -4.78
C VAL A 417 15.54 -14.51 -5.23
N GLU A 418 15.68 -15.18 -6.37
CA GLU A 418 14.80 -16.27 -6.79
C GLU A 418 15.57 -17.59 -6.80
N GLY A 419 14.87 -18.70 -6.56
CA GLY A 419 15.51 -20.00 -6.53
C GLY A 419 14.56 -21.12 -6.91
N ILE A 420 15.12 -22.20 -7.44
CA ILE A 420 14.37 -23.40 -7.76
C ILE A 420 15.16 -24.63 -7.39
N HIS A 421 14.47 -25.66 -6.92
CA HIS A 421 15.03 -26.98 -6.69
C HIS A 421 14.12 -28.06 -7.28
N LEU A 422 14.64 -28.77 -8.27
CA LEU A 422 13.96 -29.83 -9.01
C LEU A 422 14.27 -31.18 -8.40
N ARG A 423 13.25 -32.01 -8.18
CA ARG A 423 13.38 -33.33 -7.59
C ARG A 423 12.64 -34.36 -8.42
N PHE A 424 13.29 -35.45 -8.86
CA PHE A 424 12.68 -36.47 -9.74
C PHE A 424 12.13 -37.71 -9.03
N GLY A 425 12.20 -37.77 -7.70
CA GLY A 425 11.50 -38.83 -6.95
C GLY A 425 11.46 -38.59 -5.45
N PRO A 426 10.88 -39.53 -4.68
CA PRO A 426 10.65 -39.38 -3.24
C PRO A 426 11.92 -39.45 -2.39
N VAL A 427 13.03 -39.95 -2.95
CA VAL A 427 14.39 -39.89 -2.40
C VAL A 427 15.30 -39.48 -3.56
N ALA A 428 15.97 -38.33 -3.47
CA ALA A 428 16.80 -37.80 -4.55
C ALA A 428 17.98 -37.02 -3.95
N ARG A 429 19.09 -36.92 -4.69
CA ARG A 429 20.28 -36.17 -4.28
C ARG A 429 20.79 -35.25 -5.39
N GLY A 430 21.30 -34.10 -4.97
CA GLY A 430 22.10 -33.20 -5.78
C GLY A 430 22.23 -31.83 -5.14
N GLY A 431 23.27 -31.10 -5.55
CA GLY A 431 23.63 -29.82 -4.96
C GLY A 431 22.86 -28.62 -5.51
N LEU A 432 23.21 -27.45 -4.98
CA LEU A 432 22.72 -26.14 -5.38
C LEU A 432 23.81 -25.42 -6.18
N ARG A 433 23.42 -24.41 -6.96
CA ARG A 433 24.34 -23.51 -7.65
C ARG A 433 23.76 -22.11 -7.81
N TRP A 434 24.63 -21.16 -8.08
CA TRP A 434 24.23 -19.85 -8.60
C TRP A 434 24.08 -19.93 -10.12
N SER A 435 23.10 -19.21 -10.63
CA SER A 435 22.82 -19.03 -12.06
C SER A 435 22.86 -17.54 -12.38
N ASP A 436 23.48 -17.20 -13.50
CA ASP A 436 23.46 -15.88 -14.12
C ASP A 436 22.27 -15.71 -15.09
N ARG A 437 21.49 -16.78 -15.34
CA ARG A 437 20.39 -16.81 -16.30
C ARG A 437 19.05 -16.43 -15.67
N ARG A 438 18.81 -15.13 -15.52
CA ARG A 438 17.56 -14.59 -14.97
C ARG A 438 16.29 -15.19 -15.60
N GLU A 439 16.24 -15.24 -16.93
CA GLU A 439 15.01 -15.53 -17.66
C GLU A 439 14.65 -17.02 -17.68
N ASP A 440 15.65 -17.92 -17.58
CA ASP A 440 15.41 -19.35 -17.76
C ASP A 440 16.31 -20.28 -16.93
N PHE A 441 16.73 -19.85 -15.73
CA PHE A 441 17.54 -20.68 -14.82
C PHE A 441 16.87 -22.03 -14.50
N ARG A 442 15.53 -22.15 -14.56
CA ARG A 442 14.86 -23.47 -14.45
C ARG A 442 15.29 -24.44 -15.56
N THR A 443 15.36 -23.99 -16.81
CA THR A 443 15.81 -24.79 -17.95
C THR A 443 17.26 -25.22 -17.78
N GLU A 444 18.09 -24.29 -17.31
CA GLU A 444 19.49 -24.55 -16.98
C GLU A 444 19.60 -25.64 -15.90
N VAL A 445 18.85 -25.51 -14.79
CA VAL A 445 18.87 -26.46 -13.67
C VAL A 445 18.37 -27.82 -14.12
N LEU A 446 17.35 -27.87 -14.97
CA LEU A 446 16.84 -29.10 -15.57
C LEU A 446 17.90 -29.82 -16.41
N GLY A 447 18.71 -29.08 -17.18
CA GLY A 447 19.85 -29.62 -17.90
C GLY A 447 20.88 -30.27 -16.97
N LEU A 448 21.18 -29.63 -15.84
CA LEU A 448 22.09 -30.20 -14.84
C LEU A 448 21.53 -31.43 -14.13
N VAL A 449 20.23 -31.50 -13.87
CA VAL A 449 19.63 -32.71 -13.28
C VAL A 449 19.85 -33.90 -14.19
N LYS A 450 19.66 -33.74 -15.51
CA LYS A 450 19.89 -34.83 -16.48
C LYS A 450 21.33 -35.36 -16.39
N ALA A 451 22.31 -34.46 -16.32
CA ALA A 451 23.71 -34.85 -16.13
C ALA A 451 23.94 -35.55 -14.78
N GLN A 452 23.29 -35.08 -13.70
CA GLN A 452 23.40 -35.70 -12.37
C GLN A 452 22.77 -37.09 -12.31
N MET A 453 21.65 -37.31 -13.01
CA MET A 453 21.00 -38.61 -13.09
C MET A 453 21.93 -39.64 -13.71
N VAL A 454 22.59 -39.32 -14.83
CA VAL A 454 23.57 -40.21 -15.48
C VAL A 454 24.72 -40.57 -14.53
N LYS A 455 25.23 -39.60 -13.76
CA LYS A 455 26.33 -39.82 -12.81
C LYS A 455 25.95 -40.69 -11.60
N ASN A 456 24.71 -40.55 -11.10
CA ASN A 456 24.28 -41.16 -9.85
C ASN A 456 23.46 -42.45 -10.03
N THR A 457 23.21 -42.91 -11.26
CA THR A 457 22.38 -44.09 -11.57
C THR A 457 22.71 -45.32 -10.71
N VAL A 458 23.98 -45.50 -10.35
CA VAL A 458 24.46 -46.65 -9.56
C VAL A 458 24.17 -46.52 -8.05
N ILE A 459 23.92 -45.30 -7.53
CA ILE A 459 23.79 -45.01 -6.09
C ILE A 459 22.36 -44.61 -5.70
N VAL A 460 21.74 -43.69 -6.45
CA VAL A 460 20.34 -43.29 -6.26
C VAL A 460 19.70 -43.15 -7.64
N PRO A 461 18.61 -43.87 -7.95
CA PRO A 461 18.07 -43.95 -9.31
C PRO A 461 17.48 -42.64 -9.84
N VAL A 462 17.25 -41.65 -8.96
CA VAL A 462 16.64 -40.35 -9.31
C VAL A 462 17.42 -39.17 -8.75
N GLY A 463 17.66 -38.16 -9.59
CA GLY A 463 18.45 -36.98 -9.26
C GLY A 463 17.62 -35.81 -8.71
N SER A 464 18.30 -34.89 -8.05
CA SER A 464 17.80 -33.54 -7.80
C SER A 464 18.86 -32.49 -8.14
N LYS A 465 18.45 -31.24 -8.33
CA LYS A 465 19.37 -30.12 -8.48
C LYS A 465 18.61 -28.84 -8.18
N GLY A 466 19.29 -27.86 -7.60
CA GLY A 466 18.75 -26.51 -7.50
C GLY A 466 19.66 -25.45 -8.06
N GLY A 467 19.07 -24.28 -8.29
CA GLY A 467 19.73 -23.08 -8.76
C GLY A 467 19.11 -21.86 -8.09
N PHE A 468 19.92 -20.83 -7.85
CA PHE A 468 19.50 -19.52 -7.38
C PHE A 468 19.95 -18.44 -8.35
N PHE A 469 19.20 -17.35 -8.35
CA PHE A 469 19.46 -16.16 -9.13
C PHE A 469 19.36 -14.94 -8.21
N VAL A 470 20.44 -14.14 -8.15
CA VAL A 470 20.47 -12.85 -7.44
C VAL A 470 20.00 -11.77 -8.39
N LYS A 471 18.98 -11.00 -7.98
CA LYS A 471 18.35 -9.96 -8.83
C LYS A 471 19.24 -8.74 -9.03
N ARG A 472 20.07 -8.42 -8.04
CA ARG A 472 20.99 -7.27 -8.02
C ARG A 472 22.41 -7.74 -7.71
N PRO A 473 23.06 -8.50 -8.61
CA PRO A 473 24.37 -9.06 -8.30
C PRO A 473 25.40 -7.95 -8.06
N PRO A 474 26.30 -8.10 -7.07
CA PRO A 474 27.36 -7.12 -6.80
C PRO A 474 28.33 -7.03 -7.98
N VAL A 475 28.85 -5.82 -8.21
CA VAL A 475 29.82 -5.54 -9.27
C VAL A 475 31.06 -6.42 -9.09
N GLY A 476 31.39 -7.24 -10.08
CA GLY A 476 32.52 -8.19 -10.05
C GLY A 476 32.13 -9.65 -9.79
N GLY A 477 30.91 -9.93 -9.31
CA GLY A 477 30.34 -11.28 -9.30
C GLY A 477 31.03 -12.28 -8.34
N GLU A 478 31.81 -11.82 -7.36
CA GLU A 478 32.44 -12.70 -6.37
C GLU A 478 31.39 -13.46 -5.55
N ARG A 479 31.66 -14.75 -5.30
CA ARG A 479 30.71 -15.68 -4.66
C ARG A 479 30.31 -15.25 -3.26
N GLU A 480 31.24 -14.73 -2.47
CA GLU A 480 30.95 -14.24 -1.11
C GLU A 480 30.05 -13.01 -1.14
N ALA A 481 30.28 -12.11 -2.10
CA ALA A 481 29.44 -10.93 -2.29
C ALA A 481 28.02 -11.33 -2.76
N GLN A 482 27.89 -12.34 -3.64
CA GLN A 482 26.58 -12.88 -4.01
C GLN A 482 25.84 -13.47 -2.81
N LEU A 483 26.54 -14.22 -1.94
CA LEU A 483 25.97 -14.77 -0.71
C LEU A 483 25.55 -13.68 0.29
N ALA A 484 26.29 -12.56 0.35
CA ALA A 484 25.92 -11.42 1.18
C ALA A 484 24.72 -10.64 0.63
N GLU A 485 24.53 -10.66 -0.69
CA GLU A 485 23.39 -10.00 -1.35
C GLU A 485 22.08 -10.80 -1.26
N GLY A 486 22.14 -12.09 -0.96
CA GLY A 486 20.95 -12.87 -0.57
C GLY A 486 21.08 -14.36 -0.77
#